data_AF-A7MKY9-F1
#
_entry.id   AF-A7MKY9-F1
#
_cell.length_a   1.000
_cell.length_b   1.000
_cell.length_c   1.000
_cell.angle_alpha   90.00
_cell.angle_beta   90.00
_cell.angle_gamma   90.00
#
_symmetry.space_group_name_H-M   'P 1'
#
loop_
_entity.id
_entity.type
_entity.pdbx_description
1 polymer ?
#
loop_
_entity_poly.entity_id
_entity_poly.type
_entity_poly.pdbx_seq_one_letter_code
_entity_poly.pdbx_strand_id
1 'polypeptide(L)'
;MSLTSSDNQYSPSDLREYVSADTIKRLEDIESISEQDLIGSDYFAYAQDYDPSWISALTVGAARPFMGGEVMSVWIGREGGKKLELEVFVRRESDIWKIYRVRDVTDNYEHPIFNAGAIARAKSAAQGGL
;
A
#
# COMPACT_ATOMS: atom_id res chain seq x y z
N MET A 1 8.36 -28.51 5.04
CA MET A 1 7.07 -27.91 4.64
C MET A 1 7.40 -26.83 3.63
N SER A 2 6.90 -26.98 2.40
CA SER A 2 7.14 -26.03 1.31
C SER A 2 6.09 -24.93 1.41
N LEU A 3 6.50 -23.71 1.73
CA LEU A 3 5.61 -22.55 1.68
C LEU A 3 5.47 -22.16 0.20
N THR A 4 4.43 -22.67 -0.45
CA THR A 4 4.04 -22.17 -1.77
C THR A 4 3.37 -20.81 -1.60
N SER A 5 3.79 -19.86 -2.42
CA SER A 5 3.36 -18.45 -2.54
C SER A 5 1.85 -18.20 -2.72
N SER A 6 0.98 -19.19 -2.52
CA SER A 6 -0.43 -19.19 -2.95
C SER A 6 -1.47 -18.96 -1.85
N ASP A 7 -1.09 -18.91 -0.58
CA ASP A 7 -2.07 -18.96 0.54
C ASP A 7 -2.55 -17.59 1.05
N ASN A 8 -2.19 -16.49 0.39
CA ASN A 8 -2.64 -15.15 0.77
C ASN A 8 -3.31 -14.39 -0.39
N GLN A 9 -4.04 -15.11 -1.24
CA GLN A 9 -4.74 -14.52 -2.37
C GLN A 9 -6.04 -13.86 -1.89
N TYR A 10 -5.96 -12.63 -1.41
CA TYR A 10 -7.13 -11.75 -1.30
C TYR A 10 -7.88 -11.77 -2.64
N SER A 11 -9.19 -11.96 -2.63
CA SER A 11 -9.93 -11.77 -3.86
C SER A 11 -9.90 -10.27 -4.20
N PRO A 12 -9.70 -9.87 -5.47
CA PRO A 12 -9.80 -8.46 -5.87
C PRO A 12 -11.12 -7.80 -5.44
N SER A 13 -12.17 -8.58 -5.15
CA SER A 13 -13.43 -8.12 -4.56
C SER A 13 -13.29 -7.59 -3.14
N ASP A 14 -12.44 -8.18 -2.31
CA ASP A 14 -12.32 -7.82 -0.88
C ASP A 14 -11.60 -6.47 -0.72
N LEU A 15 -10.57 -6.22 -1.52
CA LEU A 15 -9.87 -4.93 -1.52
C LEU A 15 -10.75 -3.79 -2.04
N ARG A 16 -11.66 -4.05 -2.99
CA ARG A 16 -12.58 -3.04 -3.53
C ARG A 16 -13.54 -2.50 -2.50
N GLU A 17 -13.78 -3.20 -1.38
CA GLU A 17 -14.58 -2.68 -0.28
C GLU A 17 -13.87 -1.52 0.44
N TYR A 18 -12.54 -1.56 0.55
CA TYR A 18 -11.77 -0.63 1.39
C TYR A 18 -10.86 0.31 0.60
N VAL A 19 -10.46 -0.06 -0.61
CA VAL A 19 -9.45 0.65 -1.41
C VAL A 19 -10.12 1.28 -2.64
N SER A 20 -9.66 2.48 -2.99
CA SER A 20 -10.14 3.19 -4.17
C SER A 20 -9.85 2.42 -5.45
N ALA A 21 -10.76 2.52 -6.42
CA ALA A 21 -10.60 1.84 -7.70
C ALA A 21 -9.32 2.27 -8.45
N ASP A 22 -8.96 3.56 -8.35
CA ASP A 22 -7.73 4.09 -8.98
C ASP A 22 -6.46 3.52 -8.34
N THR A 23 -6.43 3.34 -7.02
CA THR A 23 -5.26 2.75 -6.35
C THR A 23 -5.09 1.29 -6.72
N ILE A 24 -6.17 0.50 -6.69
CA ILE A 24 -6.15 -0.91 -7.10
C ILE A 24 -5.61 -1.03 -8.53
N LYS A 25 -6.17 -0.23 -9.45
CA LYS A 25 -5.73 -0.24 -10.85
C LYS A 25 -4.23 0.07 -11.00
N ARG A 26 -3.69 1.02 -10.24
CA ARG A 26 -2.27 1.37 -10.28
C ARG A 26 -1.38 0.24 -9.77
N LEU A 27 -1.81 -0.43 -8.70
CA LEU A 27 -1.10 -1.60 -8.17
C LEU A 27 -1.11 -2.73 -9.19
N GLU A 28 -2.27 -3.07 -9.76
CA GLU A 28 -2.41 -4.06 -10.84
C GLU A 28 -1.53 -3.70 -12.07
N ASP A 29 -1.54 -2.44 -12.50
CA ASP A 29 -0.73 -1.95 -13.62
C ASP A 29 0.77 -2.11 -13.34
N ILE A 30 1.23 -1.91 -12.10
CA ILE A 30 2.64 -2.05 -11.70
C ILE A 30 3.02 -3.52 -11.57
N GLU A 31 2.20 -4.35 -10.93
CA GLU A 31 2.41 -5.79 -10.80
C GLU A 31 2.48 -6.49 -12.16
N SER A 32 1.80 -5.97 -13.19
CA SER A 32 1.90 -6.48 -14.56
C SER A 32 3.24 -6.22 -15.25
N ILE A 33 4.09 -5.36 -14.68
CA ILE A 33 5.42 -5.06 -15.22
C ILE A 33 6.39 -6.12 -14.71
N SER A 34 6.97 -6.89 -15.63
CA SER A 34 7.98 -7.90 -15.30
C SER A 34 9.17 -7.25 -14.56
N GLU A 35 9.60 -7.89 -13.46
CA GLU A 35 10.75 -7.47 -12.65
C GLU A 35 10.68 -6.01 -12.16
N GLN A 36 9.47 -5.48 -11.95
CA GLN A 36 9.29 -4.14 -11.39
C GLN A 36 10.01 -3.97 -10.05
N ASP A 37 10.65 -2.81 -9.86
CA ASP A 37 11.37 -2.41 -8.64
C ASP A 37 10.68 -1.24 -7.91
N LEU A 38 9.46 -0.89 -8.34
CA LEU A 38 8.69 0.25 -7.83
C LEU A 38 8.08 -0.07 -6.45
N ILE A 39 7.58 -1.29 -6.29
CA ILE A 39 6.95 -1.78 -5.07
C ILE A 39 7.76 -2.96 -4.57
N GLY A 40 8.56 -2.69 -3.54
CA GLY A 40 9.41 -3.71 -2.92
C GLY A 40 8.66 -4.57 -1.92
N SER A 41 7.67 -4.02 -1.19
CA SER A 41 6.94 -4.65 -0.08
C SER A 41 5.43 -4.45 -0.24
N ASP A 42 4.61 -4.99 0.67
CA ASP A 42 3.17 -4.69 0.66
C ASP A 42 2.93 -3.16 0.72
N TYR A 43 2.12 -2.64 -0.21
CA TYR A 43 1.92 -1.19 -0.35
C TYR A 43 1.19 -0.55 0.84
N PHE A 44 0.34 -1.30 1.55
CA PHE A 44 -0.47 -0.76 2.65
C PHE A 44 0.25 -0.88 3.99
N ALA A 45 1.06 -1.92 4.18
CA ALA A 45 1.78 -2.19 5.41
C ALA A 45 3.26 -1.78 5.36
N TYR A 46 3.81 -1.51 4.17
CA TYR A 46 5.24 -1.24 3.96
C TYR A 46 6.15 -2.34 4.55
N ALA A 47 5.67 -3.60 4.55
CA ALA A 47 6.35 -4.75 5.13
C ALA A 47 6.31 -5.95 4.18
N GLN A 48 7.32 -6.83 4.25
CA GLN A 48 7.37 -8.10 3.49
C GLN A 48 6.61 -9.23 4.18
N ASP A 49 6.69 -9.22 5.50
CA ASP A 49 6.04 -10.17 6.39
C ASP A 49 5.62 -9.40 7.65
N TYR A 50 4.61 -9.92 8.34
CA TYR A 50 4.11 -9.30 9.56
C TYR A 50 4.00 -10.33 10.67
N ASP A 51 4.32 -9.91 11.90
CA ASP A 51 4.02 -10.73 13.06
C ASP A 51 2.51 -10.61 13.39
N PRO A 52 1.78 -11.70 13.63
CA PRO A 52 0.34 -11.65 13.94
C PRO A 52 -0.02 -10.72 15.11
N SER A 53 0.90 -10.47 16.05
CA SER A 53 0.71 -9.52 17.14
C SER A 53 0.50 -8.08 16.66
N TRP A 54 0.93 -7.73 15.44
CA TRP A 54 0.74 -6.41 14.84
C TRP A 54 -0.73 -6.04 14.74
N ILE A 55 -1.61 -7.01 14.48
CA ILE A 55 -3.06 -6.80 14.37
C ILE A 55 -3.61 -6.22 15.68
N SER A 56 -3.25 -6.82 16.81
CA SER A 56 -3.69 -6.36 18.13
C SER A 56 -3.01 -5.06 18.58
N ALA A 57 -1.85 -4.71 18.00
CA ALA A 57 -1.08 -3.51 18.33
C ALA A 57 -1.42 -2.31 17.44
N LEU A 58 -2.22 -2.53 16.39
CA LEU A 58 -2.63 -1.52 15.42
C LEU A 58 -3.35 -0.39 16.15
N THR A 59 -2.88 0.83 15.92
CA THR A 59 -3.45 2.05 16.50
C THR A 59 -3.78 3.02 15.39
N VAL A 60 -4.98 3.60 15.43
CA VAL A 60 -5.43 4.61 14.46
C VAL A 60 -5.58 5.95 15.18
N GLY A 61 -4.95 6.98 14.63
CA GLY A 61 -5.03 8.35 15.13
C GLY A 61 -6.33 9.04 14.72
N ALA A 62 -6.53 10.25 15.23
CA ALA A 62 -7.67 11.06 14.82
C ALA A 62 -7.54 11.44 13.34
N ALA A 63 -8.65 11.33 12.60
CA ALA A 63 -8.72 11.79 11.24
C ALA A 63 -8.73 13.31 11.17
N ARG A 64 -8.04 13.87 10.17
CA ARG A 64 -8.01 15.31 9.88
C ARG A 64 -8.37 15.57 8.41
N PRO A 65 -9.13 16.63 8.08
CA PRO A 65 -9.45 16.96 6.70
C PRO A 65 -8.20 17.19 5.85
N PHE A 66 -8.18 16.65 4.63
CA PHE A 66 -7.09 16.82 3.68
C PHE A 66 -7.59 16.73 2.24
N MET A 67 -7.47 17.81 1.46
CA MET A 67 -7.78 17.87 0.02
C MET A 67 -9.10 17.19 -0.40
N GLY A 68 -10.19 17.43 0.33
CA GLY A 68 -11.51 16.86 0.03
C GLY A 68 -11.72 15.42 0.51
N GLY A 69 -10.72 14.84 1.19
CA GLY A 69 -10.81 13.61 1.96
C GLY A 69 -10.33 13.83 3.40
N GLU A 70 -9.85 12.76 4.01
CA GLU A 70 -9.26 12.75 5.34
C GLU A 70 -7.91 12.01 5.31
N VAL A 71 -7.06 12.33 6.27
CA VAL A 71 -5.81 11.61 6.53
C VAL A 71 -5.72 11.28 8.01
N MET A 72 -5.15 10.14 8.34
CA MET A 72 -4.91 9.69 9.71
C MET A 72 -3.56 9.00 9.82
N SER A 73 -2.88 9.21 10.95
CA SER A 73 -1.73 8.38 11.31
C SER A 73 -2.22 6.99 11.72
N VAL A 74 -1.56 5.95 11.23
CA VAL A 74 -1.77 4.56 11.61
C VAL A 74 -0.44 3.99 12.07
N TRP A 75 -0.41 3.40 13.25
CA TRP A 75 0.78 2.75 13.79
C TRP A 75 0.61 1.24 13.78
N ILE A 76 1.53 0.54 13.12
CA ILE A 76 1.60 -0.92 13.08
C ILE A 76 2.95 -1.41 13.61
N GLY A 77 3.00 -2.69 13.97
CA GLY A 77 4.24 -3.31 14.44
C GLY A 77 4.47 -3.25 15.94
N ARG A 78 5.35 -4.17 16.38
CA ARG A 78 5.87 -4.24 17.74
C ARG A 78 7.27 -4.86 17.71
N GLU A 79 8.30 -4.06 17.45
CA GLU A 79 9.68 -4.54 17.57
C GLU A 79 10.52 -3.55 18.37
N GLY A 80 11.08 -4.00 19.50
CA GLY A 80 11.97 -3.18 20.34
C GLY A 80 11.37 -1.86 20.88
N GLY A 81 10.05 -1.70 20.87
CA GLY A 81 9.35 -0.46 21.24
C GLY A 81 9.17 0.55 20.10
N LYS A 82 9.60 0.23 18.87
CA LYS A 82 9.35 1.04 17.68
C LYS A 82 8.09 0.54 16.98
N LYS A 83 7.28 1.49 16.50
CA LYS A 83 6.14 1.25 15.63
C LYS A 83 6.43 1.90 14.29
N LEU A 84 5.99 1.27 13.21
CA LEU A 84 5.93 1.88 11.89
C LEU A 84 4.72 2.81 11.88
N GLU A 85 4.96 4.10 11.69
CA GLU A 85 3.93 5.11 11.45
C GLU A 85 3.68 5.29 9.95
N LEU A 86 2.41 5.16 9.58
CA LEU A 86 1.89 5.35 8.23
C LEU A 86 0.94 6.55 8.22
N GLU A 87 0.95 7.33 7.14
CA GLU A 87 -0.15 8.25 6.82
C GLU A 87 -1.09 7.55 5.84
N VAL A 88 -2.33 7.32 6.29
CA VAL A 88 -3.39 6.71 5.48
C VAL A 88 -4.35 7.79 5.05
N PHE A 89 -4.48 7.97 3.73
CA PHE A 89 -5.37 8.94 3.12
C PHE A 89 -6.63 8.24 2.62
N VAL A 90 -7.77 8.80 2.96
CA VAL A 90 -9.09 8.29 2.58
C VAL A 90 -9.93 9.36 1.89
N ARG A 91 -10.78 8.95 0.97
CA ARG A 91 -11.77 9.82 0.30
C ARG A 91 -13.06 9.06 0.08
N ARG A 92 -14.18 9.75 -0.15
CA ARG A 92 -15.44 9.11 -0.48
C ARG A 92 -15.51 8.74 -1.96
N GLU A 93 -15.85 7.49 -2.25
CA GLU A 93 -16.27 7.02 -3.57
C GLU A 93 -17.66 6.42 -3.42
N SER A 94 -18.66 7.00 -4.09
CA SER A 94 -20.08 6.64 -3.93
C SER A 94 -20.51 6.59 -2.47
N ASP A 95 -20.17 7.63 -1.70
CA ASP A 95 -20.42 7.79 -0.26
C ASP A 95 -19.74 6.79 0.69
N ILE A 96 -18.87 5.92 0.17
CA ILE A 96 -18.07 4.97 0.97
C ILE A 96 -16.64 5.50 1.10
N TRP A 97 -16.09 5.52 2.31
CA TRP A 97 -14.68 5.86 2.53
C TRP A 97 -13.76 4.80 1.94
N LYS A 98 -12.81 5.23 1.12
CA LYS A 98 -11.82 4.39 0.45
C LYS A 98 -10.41 4.89 0.74
N ILE A 99 -9.51 3.99 1.09
CA ILE A 99 -8.07 4.23 1.12
C ILE A 99 -7.60 4.49 -0.31
N TYR A 100 -6.99 5.65 -0.54
CA TYR A 100 -6.47 6.00 -1.87
C TYR A 100 -4.98 6.28 -1.88
N ARG A 101 -4.32 6.35 -0.72
CA ARG A 101 -2.88 6.54 -0.62
C ARG A 101 -2.41 6.14 0.77
N VAL A 102 -1.26 5.49 0.83
CA VAL A 102 -0.56 5.19 2.08
C VAL A 102 0.90 5.58 1.92
N ARG A 103 1.45 6.24 2.92
CA ARG A 103 2.85 6.68 2.95
C ARG A 103 3.51 6.25 4.25
N ASP A 104 4.76 5.82 4.17
CA ASP A 104 5.60 5.59 5.33
C ASP A 104 6.15 6.91 5.87
N VAL A 105 5.75 7.27 7.09
CA VAL A 105 6.22 8.46 7.79
C VAL A 105 7.55 8.19 8.48
N THR A 106 7.75 6.95 8.95
CA THR A 106 8.93 6.55 9.73
C THR A 106 10.19 6.66 8.91
N ASP A 107 10.15 6.16 7.67
CA ASP A 107 11.27 6.24 6.73
C ASP A 107 11.13 7.40 5.73
N ASN A 108 10.11 8.25 5.90
CA ASN A 108 9.79 9.38 5.02
C ASN A 108 9.66 8.98 3.53
N TYR A 109 9.20 7.75 3.29
CA TYR A 109 9.19 7.09 1.99
C TYR A 109 7.76 6.89 1.46
N GLU A 110 7.61 6.90 0.14
CA GLU A 110 6.35 6.57 -0.52
C GLU A 110 6.65 5.74 -1.76
N HIS A 111 5.94 4.61 -1.91
CA HIS A 111 6.01 3.85 -3.15
C HIS A 111 5.53 4.72 -4.32
N PRO A 112 6.27 4.76 -5.45
CA PRO A 112 6.04 5.69 -6.55
C PRO A 112 4.84 5.31 -7.45
N ILE A 113 3.73 4.80 -6.88
CA ILE A 113 2.56 4.34 -7.65
C ILE A 113 1.77 5.49 -8.31
N PHE A 114 2.00 6.73 -7.85
CA PHE A 114 1.47 7.96 -8.44
C PHE A 114 2.49 8.67 -9.34
N ASN A 115 3.71 8.16 -9.44
CA ASN A 115 4.77 8.76 -10.25
C ASN A 115 4.77 8.19 -11.67
N ALA A 116 4.05 8.87 -12.58
CA ALA A 116 3.96 8.49 -13.98
C ALA A 116 5.33 8.32 -14.67
N GLY A 117 6.32 9.14 -14.29
CA GLY A 117 7.68 9.04 -14.83
C GLY A 117 8.42 7.78 -14.36
N ALA A 118 8.28 7.39 -13.10
CA ALA A 118 8.84 6.14 -12.58
C ALA A 118 8.20 4.92 -13.25
N ILE A 119 6.87 4.92 -13.35
CA ILE A 119 6.11 3.85 -14.01
C ILE A 119 6.52 3.71 -15.49
N ALA A 120 6.64 4.82 -16.22
CA ALA A 120 7.06 4.80 -17.61
C ALA A 120 8.48 4.22 -17.79
N ARG A 121 9.42 4.56 -16.90
CA ARG A 121 10.77 3.99 -16.91
C ARG A 121 10.76 2.49 -16.64
N ALA A 122 10.01 2.03 -15.65
CA ALA A 122 9.88 0.61 -15.34
C ALA A 122 9.31 -0.18 -16.55
N LYS A 123 8.25 0.35 -17.19
CA LYS A 123 7.69 -0.25 -18.42
C LYS A 123 8.72 -0.31 -19.56
N SER A 124 9.49 0.75 -19.76
CA SER A 124 10.53 0.78 -20.80
C SER A 124 11.66 -0.21 -20.51
N ALA A 125 12.06 -0.36 -19.25
CA ALA A 125 13.10 -1.31 -18.85
C ALA A 125 12.67 -2.75 -19.11
N ALA A 126 11.44 -3.12 -18.73
CA ALA A 126 10.88 -4.44 -18.96
C ALA A 126 10.76 -4.80 -20.45
N GLN A 127 10.56 -3.82 -21.34
CA GLN A 127 10.49 -4.02 -22.79
C GLN A 127 11.87 -4.08 -23.47
N GLY A 128 12.88 -3.43 -22.89
CA GLY A 128 14.24 -3.33 -23.45
C GLY A 128 15.18 -4.46 -23.06
N GLY A 129 14.76 -5.38 -22.17
CA GLY A 129 15.56 -6.51 -21.68
C GLY A 129 15.58 -7.75 -22.57
N LEU A 130 15.31 -7.62 -23.88
CA LEU A 130 15.41 -8.71 -24.88
C LEU A 130 16.74 -8.68 -25.63
#